data_AF-A0A7C0YIL6-F1
#
_entry.id   AF-A0A7C0YIL6-F1
#
_cell.length_a   1.000
_cell.length_b   1.000
_cell.length_c   1.000
_cell.angle_alpha   90.00
_cell.angle_beta   90.00
_cell.angle_gamma   90.00
#
_symmetry.space_group_name_H-M   'P 1'
#
loop_
_entity.id
_entity.type
_entity.pdbx_description
1 polymer ?
#
loop_
_entity_poly.entity_id
_entity_poly.type
_entity_poly.pdbx_seq_one_letter_code
_entity_poly.pdbx_strand_id
1 'polypeptide(L)' 'MAFVPPKESFAGRVFPVTIGTGVQQTFGGENTLPFHSFEGEIPNRPLIAYEIQDISPED' A
#
# COMPACT_ATOMS: atom_id res chain seq x y z
N MET A 1 18.84 10.43 29.08
CA MET A 1 17.50 10.63 28.51
C MET A 1 17.22 9.49 27.54
N ALA A 2 16.00 8.94 27.52
CA ALA A 2 15.63 7.93 26.54
C ALA A 2 15.33 8.60 25.19
N PHE A 3 15.75 7.97 24.09
CA PHE A 3 15.44 8.43 22.74
C PHE A 3 13.96 8.21 22.44
N VAL A 4 13.31 9.20 21.81
CA VAL A 4 11.96 9.09 21.27
C VAL A 4 12.01 9.54 19.81
N PRO A 5 11.62 8.71 18.84
CA PRO A 5 11.60 9.11 17.44
C PRO A 5 10.50 10.17 17.23
N PRO A 6 10.75 11.23 16.43
CA PRO A 6 9.71 12.16 16.04
C PRO A 6 8.63 11.42 15.24
N LYS A 7 7.37 11.80 15.43
CA LYS A 7 6.22 11.24 14.71
C LYS A 7 5.39 12.37 14.14
N GLU A 8 5.10 12.30 12.86
CA GLU A 8 4.20 13.23 12.19
C GLU A 8 2.74 12.79 12.31
N SER A 9 1.80 13.75 12.26
CA SER A 9 0.37 13.47 12.29
C SER A 9 -0.28 13.83 10.96
N PHE A 10 -0.89 12.83 10.32
CA PHE A 10 -1.55 12.98 9.03
C PHE A 10 -3.08 12.97 9.21
N ALA A 11 -3.74 14.06 8.79
CA ALA A 11 -5.19 14.18 8.89
C ALA A 11 -5.95 13.30 7.87
N GLY A 12 -5.30 12.96 6.76
CA GLY A 12 -5.86 12.16 5.68
C GLY A 12 -5.32 10.73 5.64
N ARG A 13 -5.99 9.88 4.86
CA ARG A 13 -5.52 8.54 4.51
C ARG A 13 -5.74 8.29 3.02
N VAL A 14 -4.93 7.43 2.43
CA VAL A 14 -5.16 6.92 1.07
C VAL A 14 -6.42 6.06 1.07
N PHE A 15 -7.26 6.20 0.06
CA PHE A 15 -8.49 5.41 -0.03
C PHE A 15 -8.16 3.92 -0.30
N PRO A 16 -8.64 2.98 0.52
CA PRO A 16 -8.41 1.56 0.28
C PRO A 16 -9.30 1.08 -0.88
N VAL A 17 -8.70 0.34 -1.82
CA VAL A 17 -9.40 -0.22 -2.98
C VAL A 17 -9.28 -1.73 -2.96
N THR A 18 -10.40 -2.43 -3.16
CA THR A 18 -10.46 -3.89 -3.28
C THR A 18 -10.82 -4.27 -4.71
N ILE A 19 -10.04 -5.16 -5.31
CA ILE A 19 -10.27 -5.69 -6.66
C ILE A 19 -10.52 -7.20 -6.59
N GLY A 20 -11.46 -7.69 -7.39
CA GLY A 20 -11.84 -9.10 -7.52
C GLY A 20 -13.18 -9.44 -6.84
N THR A 21 -13.80 -10.55 -7.24
CA THR A 21 -15.07 -11.03 -6.67
C THR A 21 -14.93 -12.37 -5.94
N GLY A 22 -13.91 -13.17 -6.25
CA GLY A 22 -13.57 -14.43 -5.56
C GLY A 22 -12.25 -14.30 -4.80
N VAL A 23 -11.13 -14.44 -5.52
CA VAL A 23 -9.81 -14.06 -4.98
C VAL A 23 -9.73 -12.54 -5.01
N GLN A 24 -9.73 -11.92 -3.84
CA GLN A 24 -9.70 -10.47 -3.69
C GLN A 24 -8.32 -10.01 -3.25
N GLN A 25 -7.92 -8.83 -3.70
CA GLN A 25 -6.75 -8.12 -3.21
C GLN A 25 -7.14 -6.68 -2.87
N THR A 26 -6.67 -6.19 -1.72
CA THR A 26 -6.88 -4.82 -1.26
C THR A 26 -5.54 -4.11 -1.17
N PHE A 27 -5.52 -2.85 -1.60
CA PHE A 27 -4.34 -1.97 -1.52
C PHE A 27 -4.76 -0.54 -1.16
N GLY A 28 -3.79 0.29 -0.77
CA GLY A 28 -4.05 1.62 -0.21
C GLY A 28 -4.39 1.55 1.28
N GLY A 29 -5.00 2.61 1.82
CA GLY A 29 -5.43 2.68 3.23
C GLY A 29 -4.39 3.27 4.18
N GLU A 30 -3.17 3.52 3.72
CA GLU A 30 -2.11 4.10 4.53
C GLU A 30 -2.41 5.55 4.94
N ASN A 31 -2.03 5.91 6.17
CA ASN A 31 -2.10 7.28 6.69
C ASN A 31 -0.72 7.81 7.11
N THR A 32 0.33 7.30 6.48
CA THR A 32 1.73 7.65 6.76
C THR A 32 2.54 7.59 5.47
N LEU A 33 3.80 8.04 5.52
CA LEU A 33 4.74 7.90 4.42
C LEU A 33 5.08 6.42 4.16
N PRO A 34 5.50 6.06 2.93
CA PRO A 34 5.83 4.68 2.59
C PRO A 34 6.84 4.05 3.55
N PHE A 35 6.48 2.91 4.14
CA PHE A 35 7.28 2.14 5.11
C PHE A 35 7.52 2.80 6.49
N HIS A 36 6.84 3.92 6.79
CA HIS A 36 6.91 4.59 8.09
C HIS A 36 5.89 4.01 9.10
N SER A 37 5.91 2.69 9.30
CA SER A 37 4.97 2.00 10.20
C SER A 37 5.16 2.32 11.70
N PHE A 38 6.18 3.09 12.06
CA PHE A 38 6.42 3.55 13.42
C PHE A 38 5.55 4.76 13.81
N GLU A 39 5.02 5.49 12.82
CA GLU A 39 4.26 6.72 13.00
C GLU A 39 2.86 6.70 12.35
N GLY A 40 2.47 5.61 11.69
CA GLY A 40 1.10 5.40 11.24
C GLY A 40 0.84 3.98 10.78
N GLU A 41 -0.34 3.77 10.19
CA GLU A 41 -0.84 2.49 9.74
C GLU A 41 -0.57 2.29 8.24
N ILE A 42 -0.09 1.10 7.90
CA ILE A 42 0.10 0.63 6.51
C ILE A 42 -0.62 -0.73 6.43
N PRO A 43 -1.96 -0.73 6.32
CA PRO A 43 -2.76 -1.96 6.51
C PRO A 43 -2.59 -2.96 5.36
N ASN A 44 -2.23 -2.47 4.17
CA ASN A 44 -2.08 -3.29 2.97
C ASN A 44 -0.65 -3.21 2.45
N ARG A 45 -0.09 -4.36 2.08
CA ARG A 45 1.24 -4.43 1.45
C ARG A 45 1.17 -3.96 -0.02
N PRO A 46 2.27 -3.46 -0.59
CA PRO A 46 2.37 -3.25 -2.03
C PRO A 46 2.12 -4.55 -2.80
N LEU A 47 1.49 -4.44 -3.97
CA LEU A 47 1.16 -5.56 -4.83
C LEU A 47 1.93 -5.46 -6.15
N ILE A 48 2.27 -6.61 -6.72
CA ILE A 48 2.90 -6.74 -8.03
C ILE A 48 2.01 -7.65 -8.87
N ALA A 49 1.72 -7.24 -10.10
CA ALA A 49 1.03 -8.05 -11.09
C ALA A 49 1.92 -8.17 -12.33
N TYR A 50 1.75 -9.27 -13.06
CA TYR A 50 2.41 -9.50 -14.33
C TYR A 50 1.47 -9.13 -15.47
N GLU A 51 2.02 -8.54 -16.51
CA GLU A 51 1.33 -8.38 -17.78
C GLU A 51 1.21 -9.75 -18.47
N ILE A 52 0.03 -10.04 -19.01
CA ILE A 52 -0.20 -11.21 -19.86
C ILE A 52 -0.87 -10.67 -21.12
N GLN A 53 -0.17 -10.79 -22.24
CA GLN A 53 -0.69 -10.39 -23.54
C GLN A 53 -1.54 -11.53 -24.13
N ASP A 54 -2.57 -11.15 -24.88
CA ASP A 54 -3.45 -12.09 -25.60
C ASP A 54 -2.82 -12.61 -26.89
N ILE A 55 -1.79 -11.91 -27.40
CA ILE A 55 -0.95 -12.30 -28.53
C ILE A 55 0.50 -12.50 -28.10
N SER A 56 1.32 -13.06 -29.00
CA SER A 56 2.75 -13.21 -28.73
C SER A 56 3.43 -11.84 -28.66
N PRO A 57 4.25 -11.58 -27.64
CA PRO A 57 4.97 -10.32 -27.52
C PRO A 57 5.98 -10.18 -28.66
N GLU A 58 6.12 -8.96 -29.18
CA GLU A 58 7.01 -8.64 -30.30
C GLU A 58 8.40 -8.13 -29.86
N ASP A 59 8.58 -7.82 -28.57
CA ASP A 59 9.82 -7.36 -27.92
C ASP A 59 10.19 -8.23 -26.71
#